data_AF-A0A529HLM3-F1
#
_entry.id   AF-A0A529HLM3-F1
#
_cell.length_a   1.000
_cell.length_b   1.000
_cell.length_c   1.000
_cell.angle_alpha   90.00
_cell.angle_beta   90.00
_cell.angle_gamma   90.00
#
_symmetry.space_group_name_H-M   'P 1'
#
loop_
_entity.id
_entity.type
_entity.pdbx_description
1 polymer ?
#
loop_
_entity_poly.entity_id
_entity_poly.type
_entity_poly.pdbx_seq_one_letter_code
_entity_poly.pdbx_strand_id
1 'polypeptide(L)' 'MTAIRRYLPSWLSSYAALYILFLYLPVIFLPIFSINTAATPKFPLSGVTLHWYQDLPRTPALIDATWNSLVVGASAAIL' A
#
# COMPACT_ATOMS: atom_id res chain seq x y z
N MET A 1 -27.05 13.81 3.95
CA MET A 1 -26.27 12.58 4.19
C MET A 1 -25.76 12.53 5.65
N THR A 2 -26.64 12.72 6.65
CA THR A 2 -26.21 12.99 8.05
C THR A 2 -26.93 12.12 9.09
N ALA A 3 -27.90 11.30 8.68
CA ALA A 3 -28.75 10.51 9.59
C ALA A 3 -28.15 9.14 9.99
N ILE A 4 -27.16 8.62 9.25
CA ILE A 4 -26.58 7.27 9.47
C ILE A 4 -25.66 7.23 10.70
N ARG A 5 -25.05 8.36 11.10
CA ARG A 5 -24.02 8.40 12.15
C ARG A 5 -24.55 8.22 13.58
N ARG A 6 -25.87 8.18 13.79
CA ARG A 6 -26.48 8.18 15.14
C ARG A 6 -26.84 6.79 15.67
N TYR A 7 -26.72 5.73 14.86
CA TYR A 7 -27.13 4.37 15.23
C TYR A 7 -26.03 3.30 15.17
N LEU A 8 -24.77 3.63 14.82
CA LEU A 8 -23.69 2.66 14.99
C LEU A 8 -23.32 2.60 16.47
N PRO A 9 -23.57 1.48 17.17
CA PRO A 9 -23.15 1.36 18.57
C PRO A 9 -21.62 1.45 18.63
N SER A 10 -21.09 2.12 19.66
CA SER A 10 -19.65 2.40 19.82
C SER A 10 -18.76 1.16 19.60
N TRP A 11 -19.25 -0.02 20.00
CA TRP A 11 -18.55 -1.29 19.82
C TRP A 11 -18.35 -1.68 18.34
N LEU A 12 -19.31 -1.39 17.45
CA LEU A 12 -19.25 -1.75 16.03
C LEU A 12 -18.17 -0.94 15.31
N SER A 13 -18.04 0.34 15.67
CA SER A 13 -16.97 1.22 15.19
C SER A 13 -15.61 0.73 15.67
N SER A 14 -15.48 0.34 16.94
CA SER A 14 -14.24 -0.23 17.48
C SER A 14 -13.88 -1.56 16.81
N TYR A 15 -14.86 -2.43 16.59
CA TYR A 15 -14.68 -3.69 15.87
C TYR A 15 -14.21 -3.46 14.44
N ALA A 16 -14.87 -2.56 13.70
CA ALA A 16 -14.48 -2.21 12.34
C ALA A 16 -13.06 -1.61 12.29
N ALA A 17 -12.70 -0.75 13.25
CA ALA A 17 -11.35 -0.20 13.35
C ALA A 17 -10.30 -1.28 13.63
N LEU A 18 -10.55 -2.20 14.56
CA LEU A 18 -9.65 -3.32 14.85
C LEU A 18 -9.51 -4.26 13.65
N TYR A 19 -10.62 -4.52 12.96
CA TYR A 19 -10.64 -5.35 11.75
C TYR A 19 -9.78 -4.73 10.64
N ILE A 20 -9.98 -3.43 10.35
CA ILE A 20 -9.16 -2.70 9.39
C ILE A 20 -7.69 -2.69 9.84
N LEU A 21 -7.41 -2.39 11.11
CA LEU A 21 -6.04 -2.38 11.62
C LEU A 21 -5.38 -3.74 11.41
N PHE A 22 -6.05 -4.83 11.75
CA PHE A 22 -5.54 -6.19 11.59
C PHE A 22 -5.24 -6.52 10.12
N LEU A 23 -6.15 -6.17 9.20
CA LEU A 23 -5.97 -6.42 7.77
C LEU A 23 -4.83 -5.60 7.16
N TYR A 24 -4.68 -4.34 7.56
CA TYR A 24 -3.70 -3.42 6.99
C TYR A 24 -2.35 -3.44 7.71
N LEU A 25 -2.27 -4.01 8.92
CA LEU A 25 -1.02 -4.17 9.66
C LEU A 25 0.09 -4.87 8.84
N PRO A 26 -0.14 -6.01 8.14
CA PRO A 26 0.90 -6.59 7.29
C PRO A 26 1.26 -5.70 6.09
N VAL A 27 0.28 -4.97 5.54
CA VAL A 27 0.46 -4.13 4.36
C VAL A 27 1.30 -2.89 4.69
N ILE A 28 1.21 -2.35 5.90
CA ILE A 28 1.96 -1.15 6.32
C ILE A 28 3.47 -1.40 6.38
N PHE A 29 3.90 -2.66 6.46
CA PHE A 29 5.32 -2.98 6.37
C PHE A 29 5.90 -2.67 4.99
N LEU A 30 5.10 -2.73 3.91
CA LEU A 30 5.57 -2.38 2.57
C LEU A 30 6.09 -0.92 2.49
N PRO A 31 5.32 0.12 2.85
CA PRO A 31 5.85 1.49 2.84
C PRO A 31 6.97 1.70 3.86
N ILE A 32 6.94 1.04 5.02
CA ILE A 32 8.03 1.12 6.01
C ILE A 32 9.34 0.55 5.46
N PHE A 33 9.30 -0.58 4.76
CA PHE A 33 10.48 -1.17 4.13
C PHE A 33 10.86 -0.48 2.81
N SER A 34 9.92 0.18 2.14
CA SER A 34 10.21 0.94 0.92
C SER A 34 11.11 2.15 1.17
N ILE A 35 11.17 2.65 2.41
CA ILE A 35 12.12 3.69 2.83
C ILE A 35 13.40 3.12 3.46
N ASN A 36 13.60 1.81 3.43
CA ASN A 36 14.78 1.16 4.02
C ASN A 36 15.97 1.19 3.05
N THR A 37 17.17 1.33 3.59
CA THR A 37 18.42 1.24 2.81
C THR A 37 18.72 -0.17 2.33
N ALA A 38 18.28 -1.20 3.05
CA ALA A 38 18.46 -2.58 2.62
C ALA A 38 17.37 -3.01 1.63
N ALA A 39 17.79 -3.66 0.53
CA ALA A 39 16.89 -4.22 -0.49
C ALA A 39 16.02 -5.38 0.04
N THR A 40 16.45 -6.04 1.12
CA THR A 40 15.71 -7.14 1.76
C THR A 40 15.00 -6.65 3.01
N PRO A 41 13.71 -6.98 3.21
CA PRO A 41 12.98 -6.62 4.42
C PRO A 41 13.50 -7.42 5.61
N LYS A 42 14.26 -6.76 6.49
CA LYS A 42 14.75 -7.31 7.75
C LYS A 42 14.59 -6.28 8.86
N PHE A 43 14.35 -6.75 10.07
CA PHE A 43 14.36 -5.94 11.27
C PHE A 43 15.68 -6.09 12.03
N PRO A 44 16.21 -5.02 12.66
CA PRO A 44 15.76 -3.62 12.60
C PRO A 44 16.04 -2.95 11.24
N LEU A 45 15.37 -1.82 10.94
CA LEU A 45 15.63 -1.04 9.73
C LEU A 45 17.12 -0.64 9.67
N SER A 46 17.72 -0.77 8.49
CA SER A 46 19.15 -0.50 8.31
C SER A 46 19.44 1.00 8.15
N GLY A 47 18.45 1.79 7.75
CA GLY A 47 18.51 3.24 7.59
C GLY A 47 17.33 3.74 6.77
N VAL A 48 17.07 5.05 6.80
CA VAL A 48 16.01 5.69 6.00
C VAL A 48 16.58 6.28 4.71
N THR A 49 15.95 6.03 3.57
CA THR A 49 16.36 6.51 2.26
C THR A 49 15.18 6.64 1.29
N LEU A 50 15.35 7.47 0.26
CA LEU A 50 14.42 7.62 -0.87
C LEU A 50 15.05 7.20 -2.21
N HIS A 51 16.24 6.60 -2.20
CA HIS A 51 16.97 6.27 -3.43
C HIS A 51 16.17 5.38 -4.38
N TRP A 52 15.45 4.38 -3.88
CA TRP A 52 14.58 3.53 -4.70
C TRP A 52 13.60 4.37 -5.53
N TYR A 53 12.99 5.38 -4.93
CA TYR A 53 12.07 6.29 -5.63
C TYR A 53 12.78 7.21 -6.63
N GLN A 54 14.03 7.60 -6.36
CA GLN A 54 14.85 8.41 -7.28
C GLN A 54 15.33 7.61 -8.50
N ASP A 55 15.48 6.29 -8.33
CA ASP A 55 15.93 5.36 -9.37
C ASP A 55 14.76 4.76 -10.17
N LEU A 56 13.52 4.85 -9.66
CA LEU A 56 12.30 4.40 -10.37
C LEU A 56 12.22 4.95 -11.82
N PRO A 57 12.38 6.27 -12.09
CA PRO A 57 12.30 6.79 -13.45
C PRO A 57 13.46 6.34 -14.35
N ARG A 58 14.55 5.86 -13.75
CA ARG A 58 15.76 5.41 -14.45
C ARG A 58 15.75 3.90 -14.70
N THR A 59 14.64 3.23 -14.38
CA THR A 59 14.49 1.78 -14.53
C THR A 59 13.40 1.49 -15.57
N PRO A 60 13.72 1.51 -16.89
CA PRO A 60 12.75 1.33 -17.97
C PRO A 60 11.90 0.08 -17.81
N ALA A 61 12.49 -1.03 -17.38
CA ALA A 61 11.78 -2.28 -17.16
C ALA A 61 10.61 -2.16 -16.16
N LEU A 62 10.74 -1.34 -15.11
CA LEU A 62 9.66 -1.12 -14.15
C LEU A 62 8.55 -0.23 -14.73
N ILE A 63 8.92 0.76 -15.54
CA ILE A 63 7.97 1.64 -16.24
C ILE A 63 7.17 0.83 -17.26
N ASP A 64 7.86 0.04 -18.09
CA ASP A 64 7.25 -0.81 -19.11
C ASP A 64 6.31 -1.85 -18.47
N ALA A 65 6.74 -2.49 -17.38
CA ALA A 65 5.90 -3.43 -16.64
C ALA A 65 4.64 -2.77 -16.08
N THR A 66 4.76 -1.54 -15.57
CA THR A 66 3.61 -0.77 -15.08
C THR A 66 2.63 -0.46 -16.21
N TRP A 67 3.12 -0.04 -17.37
CA TRP A 67 2.28 0.26 -18.53
C TRP A 67 1.59 -0.98 -19.08
N ASN A 68 2.33 -2.08 -19.23
CA ASN A 68 1.77 -3.36 -19.64
C ASN A 68 0.67 -3.83 -18.68
N SER A 69 0.90 -3.72 -17.37
CA SER A 69 -0.09 -4.09 -16.35
C SER A 69 -1.34 -3.22 -16.43
N LEU A 70 -1.18 -1.92 -16.67
CA LEU A 70 -2.30 -0.98 -16.80
C LEU A 70 -3.14 -1.29 -18.04
N VAL A 71 -2.51 -1.53 -19.19
CA VAL A 71 -3.20 -1.88 -20.44
C VAL A 71 -3.97 -3.19 -20.29
N VAL A 72 -3.34 -4.23 -19.74
CA VAL A 72 -4.00 -5.53 -19.53
C VAL A 72 -5.14 -5.40 -18.53
N GLY A 73 -4.91 -4.72 -17.39
CA GLY A 73 -5.93 -4.54 -16.36
C GLY A 73 -7.13 -3.73 -16.83
N ALA A 74 -6.90 -2.64 -17.56
CA ALA A 74 -7.97 -1.82 -18.12
C ALA A 74 -8.76 -2.57 -19.21
N SER A 75 -8.06 -3.28 -20.10
CA SER A 75 -8.71 -4.08 -21.15
C SER A 75 -9.59 -5.17 -20.54
N ALA A 76 -9.10 -5.88 -19.52
CA ALA A 76 -9.83 -6.92 -18.82
C ALA A 76 -11.01 -6.41 -17.99
N ALA A 77 -11.00 -5.14 -17.57
CA ALA A 77 -12.10 -4.53 -16.83
C ALA A 77 -13.21 -3.99 -17.76
N ILE A 78 -12.89 -3.66 -19.02
CA ILE A 78 -13.82 -3.07 -19.99
C ILE A 78 -14.49 -4.13 -20.88
N LEU A 79 -13.71 -5.12 -21.35
CA LEU A 79 -14.19 -6.21 -22.21
C LEU A 79 -14.90 -7.30 -21.40
#